data_AF-A0A5J4WTF2-F1
#
_entry.id   AF-A0A5J4WTF2-F1
#
_cell.length_a   1.000
_cell.length_b   1.000
_cell.length_c   1.000
_cell.angle_alpha   90.00
_cell.angle_beta   90.00
_cell.angle_gamma   90.00
#
_symmetry.space_group_name_H-M   'P 1'
#
loop_
_entity.id
_entity.type
_entity.pdbx_description
1 polymer ?
#
loop_
_entity_poly.entity_id
_entity_poly.type
_entity_poly.pdbx_seq_one_letter_code
_entity_poly.pdbx_strand_id
1 'polypeptide(L)'
;MIPVADALDHDEVVVQYYSAKLTYDNPPSLDRQNNELSHTKDNCLHACVSCNIAHANRDPKIASLHIKMRQYAIKHNLPMTISDERIYKLLRECITGGLAAVFHRENIAGKTHINELTYDEQSNKVISQDNENVTTHVFALDENSLYPSSYSSVKNENIPYTDHRMYMAGRSKFYSEKPYVIKNCIDQRKDIFVAKVKGYFPKSVYNNLLAIPPIFRNIEIENREEVIGEYMYSQAQKHSLPIAKKDRKLTTLLDTNGQFMVFNNYYLWILIDLGFVINDYKAIAVFEKNAAYEPFVRTILNLRIQAILAGSTKGKFYKLIINASYGYDTLNTEKFGKIKMLDKADTFIAQYHPNHIGTRRISANTFAVQIKPKTATCFTSLQSGVFTLDNAKYWYLNYIYNFMYKWLDRKRFHFVLIGTDSIYIAIAGDPVKDCHQQFEAIVTDKQFYDQHVYQYLPNPNKDIYDYKKILGFGIENEGYELTSLGPKCYSMIVNKWIKEKQQYEFKPKITSKGISKSQQISHSDYVNVINKDIVKKGINGTLKMYDNVMSSIQVEKYALAGFINKSIVLRIQCCCPYFKGLTATDYQIKDQQ
;
A
#
# COMPACT_ATOMS: atom_id res chain seq x y z
N MET A 1 22.54 0.75 50.22
CA MET A 1 22.66 -0.43 49.35
C MET A 1 22.50 -1.66 50.24
N ILE A 2 21.42 -2.42 50.04
CA ILE A 2 21.27 -3.76 50.60
C ILE A 2 21.42 -4.70 49.39
N PRO A 3 22.24 -5.77 49.44
CA PRO A 3 22.52 -6.58 48.26
C PRO A 3 21.34 -7.48 47.96
N VAL A 4 20.73 -7.32 46.78
CA VAL A 4 19.74 -8.25 46.20
C VAL A 4 20.41 -8.98 45.04
N ALA A 5 21.58 -9.57 45.29
CA ALA A 5 22.38 -10.23 44.26
C ALA A 5 22.24 -11.76 44.24
N ASP A 6 21.76 -12.41 45.31
CA ASP A 6 21.93 -13.87 45.46
C ASP A 6 20.63 -14.70 45.41
N ALA A 7 19.55 -14.21 44.80
CA ALA A 7 18.27 -14.94 44.75
C ALA A 7 17.60 -14.94 43.37
N LEU A 8 18.38 -15.03 42.29
CA LEU A 8 17.83 -15.20 40.93
C LEU A 8 17.82 -16.67 40.44
N ASP A 9 18.19 -17.63 41.29
CA ASP A 9 17.98 -19.04 41.00
C ASP A 9 16.69 -19.56 41.67
N HIS A 10 15.72 -19.83 40.80
CA HIS A 10 14.63 -20.82 40.95
C HIS A 10 13.31 -20.50 41.66
N ASP A 11 13.02 -19.28 42.13
CA ASP A 11 11.64 -18.94 42.58
C ASP A 11 11.13 -17.58 42.05
N GLU A 12 9.91 -17.58 41.48
CA GLU A 12 9.26 -16.41 40.89
C GLU A 12 8.85 -15.37 41.95
N VAL A 13 9.69 -14.34 42.18
CA VAL A 13 9.32 -13.22 43.05
C VAL A 13 8.41 -12.23 42.29
N VAL A 14 7.14 -12.17 42.70
CA VAL A 14 6.12 -11.27 42.14
C VAL A 14 6.00 -10.00 42.99
N VAL A 15 5.98 -8.84 42.35
CA VAL A 15 5.83 -7.53 43.01
C VAL A 15 4.41 -7.35 43.57
N GLN A 16 4.31 -7.02 44.86
CA GLN A 16 3.07 -6.96 45.65
C GLN A 16 1.99 -6.01 45.08
N TYR A 17 2.38 -4.87 44.52
CA TYR A 17 1.44 -3.80 44.13
C TYR A 17 0.81 -4.00 42.73
N TYR A 18 1.54 -4.63 41.81
CA TYR A 18 1.15 -4.68 40.39
C TYR A 18 1.27 -6.07 39.75
N SER A 19 1.57 -7.10 40.54
CA SER A 19 1.78 -8.48 40.09
C SER A 19 2.76 -8.59 38.91
N ALA A 20 3.75 -7.70 38.84
CA ALA A 20 4.74 -7.68 37.77
C ALA A 20 5.88 -8.64 38.10
N LYS A 21 6.39 -9.34 37.08
CA LYS A 21 7.56 -10.20 37.19
C LYS A 21 8.84 -9.37 37.19
N LEU A 22 9.77 -9.70 38.09
CA LEU A 22 11.13 -9.19 38.08
C LEU A 22 11.94 -9.94 37.03
N THR A 23 12.71 -9.20 36.22
CA THR A 23 13.61 -9.77 35.21
C THR A 23 14.93 -9.01 35.21
N TYR A 24 15.95 -9.51 34.50
CA TYR A 24 17.23 -8.80 34.33
C TYR A 24 17.03 -7.37 33.77
N ASP A 25 16.13 -7.22 32.79
CA ASP A 25 15.80 -5.92 32.18
C ASP A 25 14.79 -5.09 33.00
N ASN A 26 14.21 -5.65 34.07
CA ASN A 26 13.23 -5.00 34.93
C ASN A 26 13.50 -5.36 36.40
N PRO A 27 14.60 -4.83 36.98
CA PRO A 27 15.05 -5.22 38.30
C PRO A 27 14.12 -4.71 39.41
N PRO A 28 14.26 -5.25 40.64
CA PRO A 28 13.54 -4.75 41.79
C PRO A 28 13.87 -3.27 42.07
N SER A 29 12.89 -2.57 42.61
CA SER A 29 12.96 -1.16 43.01
C SER A 29 12.10 -0.97 44.27
N LEU A 30 12.20 0.21 44.88
CA LEU A 30 11.30 0.66 45.95
C LEU A 30 10.51 1.86 45.42
N ASP A 31 9.19 1.81 45.56
CA ASP A 31 8.30 2.89 45.15
C ASP A 31 7.58 3.46 46.37
N ARG A 32 7.40 4.78 46.39
CA ARG A 32 6.74 5.48 47.50
C ARG A 32 5.23 5.38 47.35
N GLN A 33 4.56 5.05 48.43
CA GLN A 33 3.10 5.09 48.52
C GLN A 33 2.60 6.54 48.47
N ASN A 34 3.33 7.46 49.10
CA ASN A 34 3.08 8.89 49.05
C ASN A 34 4.36 9.66 48.67
N ASN A 35 4.30 10.35 47.52
CA ASN A 35 5.44 11.12 46.99
C ASN A 35 5.74 12.40 47.76
N GLU A 36 4.81 12.90 48.59
CA GLU A 36 5.02 14.03 49.51
C GLU A 36 5.80 13.61 50.77
N LEU A 37 5.91 12.31 51.03
CA LEU A 37 6.63 11.77 52.19
C LEU A 37 8.05 11.31 51.81
N SER A 38 8.92 11.29 52.83
CA SER A 38 10.30 10.82 52.70
C SER A 38 10.38 9.32 52.41
N HIS A 39 11.53 8.86 51.92
CA HIS A 39 11.79 7.43 51.68
C HIS A 39 12.02 6.70 53.02
N THR A 40 10.93 6.28 53.65
CA THR A 40 10.94 5.49 54.89
C THR A 40 10.45 4.07 54.62
N LYS A 41 10.78 3.13 55.52
CA LYS A 41 10.33 1.73 55.42
C LYS A 41 8.81 1.61 55.34
N ASP A 42 8.09 2.48 56.04
CA ASP A 42 6.63 2.47 56.10
C ASP A 42 5.96 3.14 54.89
N ASN A 43 6.70 3.99 54.16
CA ASN A 43 6.22 4.69 52.96
C ASN A 43 6.68 4.02 51.66
N CYS A 44 7.65 3.10 51.69
CA CYS A 44 8.18 2.45 50.49
C CYS A 44 7.69 1.01 50.36
N LEU A 45 7.23 0.62 49.18
CA LEU A 45 6.87 -0.75 48.84
C LEU A 45 7.80 -1.32 47.77
N HIS A 46 7.93 -2.65 47.76
CA HIS A 46 8.65 -3.35 46.70
C HIS A 46 7.93 -3.14 45.37
N ALA A 47 8.69 -2.71 44.37
CA ALA A 47 8.25 -2.43 43.01
C ALA A 47 9.21 -3.04 41.99
N CYS A 48 8.83 -3.03 40.72
CA CYS A 48 9.79 -3.19 39.62
C CYS A 48 10.16 -1.81 39.08
N VAL A 49 11.35 -1.62 38.48
CA VAL A 49 11.75 -0.31 37.92
C VAL A 49 10.71 0.23 36.94
N SER A 50 10.20 -0.61 36.03
CA SER A 50 9.17 -0.16 35.07
C SER A 50 7.83 0.19 35.73
N CYS A 51 7.49 -0.46 36.84
CA CYS A 51 6.30 -0.21 37.63
C CYS A 51 6.40 1.14 38.33
N ASN A 52 7.56 1.41 38.95
CA ASN A 52 7.86 2.67 39.63
C ASN A 52 7.81 3.86 38.65
N ILE A 53 8.43 3.71 37.47
CA ILE A 53 8.34 4.72 36.39
C ILE A 53 6.90 4.91 35.90
N ALA A 54 6.11 3.84 35.83
CA ALA A 54 4.71 3.91 35.42
C ALA A 54 3.80 4.53 36.49
N HIS A 55 4.10 4.33 37.78
CA HIS A 55 3.43 4.97 38.88
C HIS A 55 3.78 6.46 38.93
N ALA A 56 5.08 6.80 39.05
CA ALA A 56 5.54 8.18 39.17
C ALA A 56 4.68 8.98 40.17
N ASN A 57 4.06 10.09 39.74
CA ASN A 57 3.10 10.87 40.53
C ASN A 57 1.63 10.64 40.10
N ARG A 58 1.33 9.53 39.41
CA ARG A 58 -0.01 9.25 38.88
C ARG A 58 -0.89 8.60 39.95
N ASP A 59 -2.21 8.73 39.78
CA ASP A 59 -3.18 8.00 40.58
C ASP A 59 -2.90 6.48 40.54
N PRO A 60 -2.90 5.78 41.69
CA PRO A 60 -2.53 4.38 41.72
C PRO A 60 -3.44 3.44 40.91
N LYS A 61 -4.74 3.76 40.76
CA LYS A 61 -5.65 2.97 39.92
C LYS A 61 -5.31 3.15 38.45
N ILE A 62 -4.98 4.38 38.03
CA ILE A 62 -4.52 4.66 36.66
C ILE A 62 -3.19 3.95 36.38
N ALA A 63 -2.24 4.02 37.31
CA ALA A 63 -0.95 3.32 37.19
C ALA A 63 -1.15 1.80 37.10
N SER A 64 -2.01 1.23 37.96
CA SER A 64 -2.36 -0.19 37.93
C SER A 64 -2.98 -0.61 36.61
N LEU A 65 -3.90 0.19 36.06
CA LEU A 65 -4.51 -0.07 34.76
C LEU A 65 -3.46 -0.06 33.64
N HIS A 66 -2.57 0.93 33.60
CA HIS A 66 -1.50 0.99 32.59
C HIS A 66 -0.57 -0.21 32.66
N ILE A 67 -0.18 -0.63 33.87
CA ILE A 67 0.70 -1.79 34.04
C ILE A 67 -0.01 -3.07 33.59
N LYS A 68 -1.28 -3.27 33.96
CA LYS A 68 -2.09 -4.41 33.51
C LYS A 68 -2.26 -4.41 31.99
N MET A 69 -2.53 -3.26 31.36
CA MET A 69 -2.62 -3.15 29.89
C MET A 69 -1.29 -3.50 29.22
N ARG A 70 -0.15 -3.06 29.78
CA ARG A 70 1.18 -3.42 29.27
C ARG A 70 1.46 -4.92 29.42
N GLN A 71 1.15 -5.51 30.57
CA GLN A 71 1.29 -6.95 30.80
C GLN A 71 0.42 -7.76 29.84
N TYR A 72 -0.83 -7.32 29.63
CA TYR A 72 -1.72 -7.91 28.63
C TYR A 72 -1.12 -7.83 27.24
N ALA A 73 -0.61 -6.66 26.84
CA ALA A 73 0.05 -6.48 25.54
C ALA A 73 1.24 -7.42 25.36
N ILE A 74 2.09 -7.57 26.39
CA ILE A 74 3.22 -8.49 26.38
C ILE A 74 2.75 -9.95 26.27
N LYS A 75 1.78 -10.36 27.09
CA LYS A 75 1.23 -11.72 27.11
C LYS A 75 0.65 -12.13 25.76
N HIS A 76 0.00 -11.19 25.07
CA HIS A 76 -0.68 -11.43 23.81
C HIS A 76 0.14 -10.99 22.58
N ASN A 77 1.44 -10.71 22.74
CA ASN A 77 2.33 -10.29 21.67
C ASN A 77 1.77 -9.10 20.86
N LEU A 78 1.06 -8.20 21.52
CA LEU A 78 0.45 -7.06 20.86
C LEU A 78 1.53 -6.11 20.33
N PRO A 79 1.23 -5.37 19.26
CA PRO A 79 2.15 -4.37 18.73
C PRO A 79 2.39 -3.25 19.75
N MET A 80 3.64 -2.85 19.89
CA MET A 80 4.09 -1.78 20.81
C MET A 80 4.91 -0.75 20.04
N THR A 81 5.15 0.42 20.65
CA THR A 81 6.03 1.43 20.07
C THR A 81 7.45 0.89 19.88
N ILE A 82 8.09 1.31 18.79
CA ILE A 82 9.45 0.90 18.45
C ILE A 82 10.45 1.76 19.22
N SER A 83 11.28 1.13 20.05
CA SER A 83 12.35 1.79 20.80
C SER A 83 13.70 1.78 20.09
N ASP A 84 13.95 0.82 19.18
CA ASP A 84 15.19 0.72 18.41
C ASP A 84 15.14 1.58 17.15
N GLU A 85 15.99 2.60 17.08
CA GLU A 85 16.07 3.52 15.93
C GLU A 85 16.39 2.80 14.61
N ARG A 86 17.14 1.70 14.63
CA ARG A 86 17.49 0.92 13.42
C ARG A 86 16.26 0.21 12.87
N ILE A 87 15.46 -0.38 13.75
CA ILE A 87 14.16 -0.98 13.38
C ILE A 87 13.23 0.11 12.84
N TYR A 88 13.16 1.25 13.52
CA TYR A 88 12.35 2.38 13.07
C TYR A 88 12.74 2.85 11.66
N LYS A 89 14.03 3.07 11.39
CA LYS A 89 14.53 3.46 10.05
C LYS A 89 14.19 2.41 8.99
N LEU A 90 14.40 1.13 9.30
CA LEU A 90 14.07 0.01 8.42
C LEU A 90 12.57 0.00 8.06
N LEU A 91 11.70 0.15 9.06
CA LEU A 91 10.25 0.20 8.85
C LEU A 91 9.84 1.44 8.03
N ARG A 92 10.43 2.61 8.28
CA ARG A 92 10.16 3.83 7.50
C ARG A 92 10.53 3.69 6.03
N GLU A 93 11.65 3.05 5.73
CA GLU A 93 12.06 2.76 4.35
C GLU A 93 11.09 1.79 3.64
N CYS A 94 10.48 0.87 4.38
CA CYS A 94 9.54 -0.11 3.85
C CYS A 94 8.19 0.50 3.41
N ILE A 95 7.81 1.65 3.98
CA ILE A 95 6.50 2.27 3.74
C ILE A 95 6.38 2.69 2.27
N THR A 96 5.58 1.93 1.55
CA THR A 96 5.15 2.20 0.18
C THR A 96 3.64 1.98 0.11
N GLY A 97 2.92 2.96 -0.42
CA GLY A 97 1.46 2.88 -0.55
C GLY A 97 1.01 1.82 -1.56
N GLY A 98 -0.30 1.77 -1.81
CA GLY A 98 -0.87 0.92 -2.87
C GLY A 98 -0.37 1.32 -4.27
N LEU A 99 -0.18 0.31 -5.12
CA LEU A 99 0.19 0.51 -6.51
C LEU A 99 -0.91 1.30 -7.25
N ALA A 100 -0.48 2.07 -8.25
CA ALA A 100 -1.35 2.59 -9.28
C ALA A 100 -0.51 2.67 -10.56
N ALA A 101 -0.81 1.81 -11.52
CA ALA A 101 -0.04 1.60 -12.74
C ALA A 101 -0.97 1.34 -13.93
N VAL A 102 -0.50 1.65 -15.13
CA VAL A 102 -1.19 1.40 -16.40
C VAL A 102 -0.27 0.50 -17.22
N PHE A 103 -0.84 -0.53 -17.83
CA PHE A 103 -0.16 -1.55 -18.62
C PHE A 103 -0.59 -1.48 -20.10
N HIS A 104 -1.81 -1.00 -20.37
CA HIS A 104 -2.28 -0.73 -21.73
C HIS A 104 -3.27 0.45 -21.75
N ARG A 105 -3.05 1.43 -22.62
CA ARG A 105 -3.80 2.71 -22.56
C ARG A 105 -5.11 2.71 -23.35
N GLU A 106 -5.23 1.93 -24.42
CA GLU A 106 -6.42 1.89 -25.26
C GLU A 106 -6.94 0.46 -25.38
N ASN A 107 -8.17 0.20 -24.95
CA ASN A 107 -8.74 -1.15 -24.89
C ASN A 107 -10.20 -1.09 -25.33
N ILE A 108 -10.45 -1.45 -26.59
CA ILE A 108 -11.75 -1.30 -27.25
C ILE A 108 -12.18 -2.67 -27.79
N ALA A 109 -13.38 -3.10 -27.42
CA ALA A 109 -13.99 -4.33 -27.91
C ALA A 109 -14.05 -4.35 -29.44
N GLY A 110 -13.68 -5.48 -30.04
CA GLY A 110 -13.66 -5.69 -31.49
C GLY A 110 -12.56 -4.93 -32.24
N LYS A 111 -11.66 -4.23 -31.54
CA LYS A 111 -10.56 -3.47 -32.17
C LYS A 111 -9.20 -3.74 -31.56
N THR A 112 -9.09 -3.70 -30.24
CA THR A 112 -7.80 -3.87 -29.56
C THR A 112 -7.45 -5.34 -29.50
N HIS A 113 -6.30 -5.69 -30.08
CA HIS A 113 -5.71 -7.02 -29.94
C HIS A 113 -5.10 -7.22 -28.55
N ILE A 114 -5.05 -8.47 -28.08
CA ILE A 114 -4.37 -8.79 -26.84
C ILE A 114 -2.87 -8.63 -27.04
N ASN A 115 -2.30 -7.69 -26.28
CA ASN A 115 -0.86 -7.41 -26.29
C ASN A 115 -0.08 -8.36 -25.38
N GLU A 116 1.00 -8.92 -25.90
CA GLU A 116 1.94 -9.78 -25.19
C GLU A 116 3.30 -9.08 -25.05
N LEU A 117 3.91 -9.20 -23.86
CA LEU A 117 5.27 -8.77 -23.59
C LEU A 117 6.18 -9.98 -23.43
N THR A 118 7.24 -10.02 -24.22
CA THR A 118 8.29 -11.03 -24.13
C THR A 118 9.65 -10.37 -23.99
N TYR A 119 10.55 -11.01 -23.26
CA TYR A 119 11.95 -10.67 -23.20
C TYR A 119 12.70 -11.68 -24.06
N ASP A 120 13.43 -11.17 -25.04
CA ASP A 120 14.36 -11.93 -25.85
C ASP A 120 15.76 -11.85 -25.22
N GLU A 121 16.24 -12.98 -24.72
CA GLU A 121 17.54 -13.08 -24.09
C GLU A 121 18.70 -12.91 -25.07
N GLN A 122 18.52 -13.28 -26.35
CA GLN A 122 19.59 -13.20 -27.36
C GLN A 122 19.88 -11.74 -27.73
N SER A 123 18.83 -10.96 -28.03
CA SER A 123 18.98 -9.54 -28.34
C SER A 123 19.03 -8.65 -27.09
N ASN A 124 18.71 -9.18 -25.90
CA ASN A 124 18.55 -8.45 -24.65
C ASN A 124 17.51 -7.32 -24.76
N LYS A 125 16.33 -7.64 -25.32
CA LYS A 125 15.27 -6.66 -25.61
C LYS A 125 13.92 -7.11 -25.07
N VAL A 126 13.04 -6.14 -24.86
CA VAL A 126 11.63 -6.39 -24.57
C VAL A 126 10.83 -6.17 -25.84
N ILE A 127 10.10 -7.19 -26.26
CA ILE A 127 9.27 -7.19 -27.46
C ILE A 127 7.81 -7.13 -27.02
N SER A 128 7.10 -6.11 -27.50
CA SER A 128 5.65 -6.01 -27.40
C SER A 128 5.03 -6.40 -28.74
N GLN A 129 4.09 -7.33 -28.70
CA GLN A 129 3.44 -7.87 -29.88
C GLN A 129 1.95 -8.01 -29.62
N ASP A 130 1.13 -7.52 -30.55
CA ASP A 130 -0.30 -7.83 -30.58
C ASP A 130 -0.50 -9.21 -31.19
N ASN A 131 -1.26 -10.07 -30.53
CA ASN A 131 -1.58 -11.40 -31.03
C ASN A 131 -2.90 -11.42 -31.82
N GLU A 132 -3.30 -12.59 -32.31
CA GLU A 132 -4.52 -12.75 -33.12
C GLU A 132 -5.83 -12.57 -32.34
N ASN A 133 -5.79 -12.61 -31.00
CA ASN A 133 -6.97 -12.51 -30.16
C ASN A 133 -7.42 -11.05 -30.04
N VAL A 134 -8.69 -10.80 -30.31
CA VAL A 134 -9.29 -9.47 -30.20
C VAL A 134 -10.08 -9.36 -28.90
N THR A 135 -9.88 -8.26 -28.18
CA THR A 135 -10.64 -7.93 -26.96
C THR A 135 -12.13 -7.93 -27.27
N THR A 136 -12.93 -8.62 -26.45
CA THR A 136 -14.40 -8.55 -26.49
C THR A 136 -14.96 -7.66 -25.39
N HIS A 137 -14.28 -7.59 -24.24
CA HIS A 137 -14.71 -6.76 -23.11
C HIS A 137 -13.54 -6.46 -22.17
N VAL A 138 -13.77 -5.48 -21.28
CA VAL A 138 -12.90 -5.13 -20.16
C VAL A 138 -13.61 -5.52 -18.86
N PHE A 139 -12.91 -6.27 -18.02
CA PHE A 139 -13.38 -6.77 -16.75
C PHE A 139 -12.59 -6.15 -15.60
N ALA A 140 -13.28 -5.71 -14.56
CA ALA A 140 -12.67 -5.07 -13.41
C ALA A 140 -13.10 -5.72 -12.08
N LEU A 141 -12.10 -6.09 -11.29
CA LEU A 141 -12.26 -6.62 -9.93
C LEU A 141 -11.84 -5.58 -8.89
N ASP A 142 -12.51 -5.57 -7.73
CA ASP A 142 -12.20 -4.73 -6.56
C ASP A 142 -12.11 -5.60 -5.30
N GLU A 143 -11.02 -5.49 -4.57
CA GLU A 143 -10.79 -6.24 -3.35
C GLU A 143 -11.67 -5.75 -2.21
N ASN A 144 -12.31 -6.70 -1.52
CA ASN A 144 -13.20 -6.41 -0.41
C ASN A 144 -12.41 -5.89 0.79
N SER A 145 -12.34 -4.56 0.90
CA SER A 145 -11.65 -3.87 1.99
C SER A 145 -10.21 -4.36 2.12
N LEU A 146 -9.43 -4.30 1.03
CA LEU A 146 -8.06 -4.82 0.91
C LEU A 146 -7.24 -4.69 2.20
N TYR A 147 -6.97 -3.47 2.66
CA TYR A 147 -6.11 -3.26 3.83
C TYR A 147 -6.66 -3.94 5.11
N PRO A 148 -7.93 -3.71 5.52
CA PRO A 148 -8.57 -4.49 6.56
C PRO A 148 -8.43 -6.00 6.42
N SER A 149 -8.64 -6.51 5.21
CA SER A 149 -8.50 -7.94 4.93
C SER A 149 -7.06 -8.41 5.16
N SER A 150 -6.07 -7.65 4.71
CA SER A 150 -4.64 -7.97 4.81
C SER A 150 -4.08 -7.93 6.23
N TYR A 151 -4.64 -7.10 7.13
CA TYR A 151 -4.23 -7.09 8.55
C TYR A 151 -5.15 -7.90 9.47
N SER A 152 -6.22 -8.49 8.94
CA SER A 152 -7.20 -9.24 9.74
C SER A 152 -6.64 -10.50 10.38
N SER A 153 -5.59 -11.10 9.79
CA SER A 153 -5.08 -12.42 10.16
C SER A 153 -6.09 -13.56 10.10
N VAL A 154 -7.23 -13.40 9.39
CA VAL A 154 -8.21 -14.47 9.16
C VAL A 154 -7.56 -15.66 8.44
N LYS A 155 -7.93 -16.89 8.83
CA LYS A 155 -7.50 -18.11 8.11
C LYS A 155 -8.03 -18.10 6.67
N ASN A 156 -7.16 -18.39 5.72
CA ASN A 156 -7.52 -18.60 4.32
C ASN A 156 -6.55 -19.62 3.71
N GLU A 157 -7.09 -20.72 3.16
CA GLU A 157 -6.33 -21.85 2.60
C GLU A 157 -5.35 -21.43 1.49
N ASN A 158 -5.66 -20.34 0.78
CA ASN A 158 -4.80 -19.80 -0.27
C ASN A 158 -3.56 -19.08 0.27
N ILE A 159 -3.40 -18.97 1.58
CA ILE A 159 -2.16 -18.51 2.21
C ILE A 159 -1.32 -19.77 2.47
N PRO A 160 -0.23 -20.02 1.71
CA PRO A 160 0.57 -21.24 1.87
C PRO A 160 1.52 -21.18 3.08
N TYR A 161 1.55 -20.05 3.79
CA TYR A 161 2.50 -19.81 4.87
C TYR A 161 1.80 -19.77 6.23
N THR A 162 2.57 -20.08 7.28
CA THR A 162 2.21 -19.82 8.68
C THR A 162 0.79 -20.27 9.07
N ASP A 163 0.44 -21.53 8.78
CA ASP A 163 -0.88 -22.12 9.10
C ASP A 163 -2.05 -21.30 8.52
N HIS A 164 -1.95 -21.01 7.22
CA HIS A 164 -3.01 -20.34 6.45
C HIS A 164 -3.41 -18.96 6.98
N ARG A 165 -2.49 -18.25 7.65
CA ARG A 165 -2.75 -16.90 8.22
C ARG A 165 -1.67 -15.91 7.85
N MET A 166 -2.07 -14.68 7.53
CA MET A 166 -1.19 -13.52 7.50
C MET A 166 -1.12 -12.89 8.90
N TYR A 167 -0.13 -13.27 9.70
CA TYR A 167 0.09 -12.71 11.03
C TYR A 167 0.56 -11.25 10.95
N MET A 168 0.17 -10.46 11.96
CA MET A 168 0.64 -9.09 12.13
C MET A 168 1.85 -9.04 13.07
N ALA A 169 2.72 -8.04 12.85
CA ALA A 169 3.88 -7.80 13.69
C ALA A 169 3.49 -7.24 15.05
N GLY A 170 3.85 -7.99 16.09
CA GLY A 170 3.73 -7.61 17.50
C GLY A 170 4.94 -6.83 17.99
N ARG A 171 5.43 -7.21 19.16
CA ARG A 171 6.68 -6.68 19.74
C ARG A 171 7.89 -7.07 18.90
N SER A 172 8.87 -6.18 18.79
CA SER A 172 10.17 -6.50 18.19
C SER A 172 10.94 -7.50 19.05
N LYS A 173 11.43 -8.58 18.43
CA LYS A 173 12.29 -9.59 19.07
C LYS A 173 13.76 -9.17 19.00
N PHE A 174 14.28 -8.95 17.79
CA PHE A 174 15.65 -8.53 17.59
C PHE A 174 15.86 -7.86 16.24
N TYR A 175 17.01 -7.20 16.11
CA TYR A 175 17.55 -6.64 14.88
C TYR A 175 18.91 -7.27 14.58
N SER A 176 19.21 -7.55 13.31
CA SER A 176 20.51 -8.07 12.90
C SER A 176 20.91 -7.57 11.52
N GLU A 177 22.20 -7.31 11.34
CA GLU A 177 22.84 -7.01 10.05
C GLU A 177 23.71 -8.18 9.57
N LYS A 178 23.76 -9.29 10.34
CA LYS A 178 24.60 -10.45 10.02
C LYS A 178 23.93 -11.28 8.91
N PRO A 179 24.54 -11.45 7.72
CA PRO A 179 23.91 -12.12 6.58
C PRO A 179 23.41 -13.53 6.86
N TYR A 180 24.17 -14.35 7.60
CA TYR A 180 23.76 -15.71 7.94
C TYR A 180 22.51 -15.77 8.83
N VAL A 181 22.33 -14.81 9.74
CA VAL A 181 21.11 -14.70 10.56
C VAL A 181 19.93 -14.33 9.68
N ILE A 182 20.11 -13.34 8.81
CA ILE A 182 19.07 -12.86 7.89
C ILE A 182 18.61 -14.00 6.99
N LYS A 183 19.54 -14.69 6.33
CA LYS A 183 19.28 -15.84 5.46
C LYS A 183 18.53 -16.94 6.21
N ASN A 184 19.02 -17.34 7.38
CA ASN A 184 18.37 -18.39 8.18
C ASN A 184 16.92 -18.03 8.56
N CYS A 185 16.66 -16.78 8.96
CA CYS A 185 15.29 -16.33 9.27
C CYS A 185 14.37 -16.38 8.05
N ILE A 186 14.86 -15.98 6.88
CA ILE A 186 14.10 -15.98 5.62
C ILE A 186 13.77 -17.43 5.21
N ASP A 187 14.78 -18.30 5.19
CA ASP A 187 14.69 -19.66 4.67
C ASP A 187 13.84 -20.58 5.56
N GLN A 188 13.90 -20.40 6.88
CA GLN A 188 13.12 -21.23 7.81
C GLN A 188 11.62 -20.99 7.71
N ARG A 189 11.19 -19.82 7.21
CA ARG A 189 9.78 -19.39 7.15
C ARG A 189 9.01 -19.49 8.49
N LYS A 190 9.73 -19.42 9.61
CA LYS A 190 9.18 -19.56 10.97
C LYS A 190 8.84 -18.24 11.62
N ASP A 191 9.65 -17.20 11.41
CA ASP A 191 9.42 -15.89 12.01
C ASP A 191 8.65 -14.95 11.08
N ILE A 192 8.08 -13.88 11.63
CA ILE A 192 7.64 -12.73 10.84
C ILE A 192 8.66 -11.61 11.00
N PHE A 193 8.97 -10.94 9.89
CA PHE A 193 10.10 -10.02 9.83
C PHE A 193 9.91 -8.95 8.77
N VAL A 194 10.75 -7.93 8.85
CA VAL A 194 11.03 -6.99 7.77
C VAL A 194 12.51 -7.09 7.44
N ALA A 195 12.84 -7.34 6.17
CA ALA A 195 14.20 -7.55 5.70
C ALA A 195 14.56 -6.56 4.60
N LYS A 196 15.81 -6.09 4.62
CA LYS A 196 16.42 -5.25 3.58
C LYS A 196 17.42 -6.08 2.78
N VAL A 197 17.10 -6.32 1.52
CA VAL A 197 17.84 -7.23 0.63
C VAL A 197 18.02 -6.64 -0.76
N LYS A 198 19.00 -7.17 -1.51
CA LYS A 198 19.04 -7.06 -2.97
C LYS A 198 18.81 -8.43 -3.58
N GLY A 199 18.28 -8.42 -4.78
CA GLY A 199 18.12 -9.65 -5.53
C GLY A 199 17.62 -9.39 -6.93
N TYR A 200 17.44 -10.48 -7.65
CA TYR A 200 17.01 -10.48 -9.03
C TYR A 200 16.22 -11.75 -9.32
N PHE A 201 15.39 -11.70 -10.35
CA PHE A 201 14.83 -12.90 -10.95
C PHE A 201 15.77 -13.40 -12.07
N PRO A 202 16.01 -14.71 -12.21
CA PRO A 202 16.70 -15.27 -13.36
C PRO A 202 15.98 -14.94 -14.68
N LYS A 203 16.71 -14.77 -15.78
CA LYS A 203 16.13 -14.44 -17.09
C LYS A 203 15.07 -15.45 -17.56
N SER A 204 15.25 -16.72 -17.21
CA SER A 204 14.33 -17.82 -17.54
C SER A 204 12.90 -17.61 -17.03
N VAL A 205 12.68 -16.77 -16.01
CA VAL A 205 11.33 -16.48 -15.49
C VAL A 205 10.76 -15.15 -15.96
N TYR A 206 11.50 -14.32 -16.69
CA TYR A 206 11.05 -12.97 -17.08
C TYR A 206 9.74 -12.97 -17.87
N ASN A 207 9.58 -13.87 -18.83
CA ASN A 207 8.36 -13.97 -19.63
C ASN A 207 7.13 -14.37 -18.82
N ASN A 208 7.31 -14.96 -17.63
CA ASN A 208 6.22 -15.23 -16.70
C ASN A 208 5.84 -14.02 -15.85
N LEU A 209 6.77 -13.08 -15.66
CA LEU A 209 6.60 -11.95 -14.74
C LEU A 209 6.37 -10.61 -15.44
N LEU A 210 6.74 -10.48 -16.72
CA LEU A 210 6.76 -9.23 -17.46
C LEU A 210 5.41 -8.51 -17.53
N ALA A 211 4.31 -9.27 -17.61
CA ALA A 211 2.97 -8.71 -17.69
C ALA A 211 2.61 -7.90 -16.42
N ILE A 212 3.04 -8.37 -15.23
CA ILE A 212 2.96 -7.64 -13.96
C ILE A 212 4.21 -7.93 -13.12
N PRO A 213 5.28 -7.14 -13.25
CA PRO A 213 6.48 -7.39 -12.47
C PRO A 213 6.19 -7.29 -10.97
N PRO A 214 6.60 -8.30 -10.16
CA PRO A 214 6.02 -8.49 -8.84
C PRO A 214 6.59 -7.55 -7.76
N ILE A 215 7.63 -6.74 -8.05
CA ILE A 215 8.23 -5.83 -7.07
C ILE A 215 7.63 -4.42 -7.22
N PHE A 216 6.88 -3.98 -6.22
CA PHE A 216 6.22 -2.68 -6.17
C PHE A 216 6.97 -1.77 -5.21
N ARG A 217 7.93 -1.01 -5.73
CA ARG A 217 8.78 -0.11 -4.95
C ARG A 217 8.99 1.23 -5.63
N ASN A 218 9.37 2.21 -4.81
CA ASN A 218 9.69 3.55 -5.31
C ASN A 218 11.09 3.56 -5.89
N ILE A 219 11.24 3.98 -7.14
CA ILE A 219 12.52 4.30 -7.76
C ILE A 219 12.56 5.77 -8.13
N GLU A 220 13.77 6.29 -8.33
CA GLU A 220 14.00 7.57 -8.98
C GLU A 220 14.03 7.33 -10.49
N ILE A 221 13.28 8.14 -11.23
CA ILE A 221 13.15 8.09 -12.68
C ILE A 221 13.62 9.42 -13.23
N GLU A 222 14.54 9.38 -14.18
CA GLU A 222 15.03 10.58 -14.85
C GLU A 222 14.19 10.81 -16.10
N ASN A 223 13.61 12.01 -16.25
CA ASN A 223 12.75 12.35 -17.39
C ASN A 223 13.59 12.77 -18.60
N ARG A 224 14.44 11.84 -19.07
CA ARG A 224 15.25 11.97 -20.28
C ARG A 224 14.74 10.99 -21.33
N GLU A 225 14.90 11.34 -22.61
CA GLU A 225 14.38 10.56 -23.73
C GLU A 225 14.81 9.08 -23.70
N GLU A 226 16.09 8.82 -23.41
CA GLU A 226 16.66 7.46 -23.26
C GLU A 226 16.00 6.60 -22.17
N VAL A 227 15.34 7.22 -21.19
CA VAL A 227 14.70 6.53 -20.06
C VAL A 227 13.20 6.37 -20.29
N ILE A 228 12.49 7.46 -20.62
CA ILE A 228 11.02 7.44 -20.74
C ILE A 228 10.53 7.13 -22.15
N GLY A 229 11.44 7.12 -23.12
CA GLY A 229 11.17 6.91 -24.54
C GLY A 229 10.81 8.18 -25.30
N GLU A 230 11.18 8.19 -26.59
CA GLU A 230 10.86 9.24 -27.57
C GLU A 230 9.38 9.64 -27.50
N TYR A 231 8.49 8.65 -27.44
CA TYR A 231 7.06 8.87 -27.49
C TYR A 231 6.52 9.68 -26.28
N MET A 232 6.99 9.42 -25.05
CA MET A 232 6.60 10.24 -23.89
C MET A 232 7.38 11.55 -23.79
N TYR A 233 8.65 11.55 -24.23
CA TYR A 233 9.48 12.73 -24.21
C TYR A 233 8.98 13.82 -25.18
N SER A 234 8.69 13.43 -26.43
CA SER A 234 8.11 14.32 -27.45
C SER A 234 6.76 14.89 -27.04
N GLN A 235 5.90 14.07 -26.43
CA GLN A 235 4.63 14.50 -25.83
C GLN A 235 4.81 15.62 -24.81
N ALA A 236 5.77 15.47 -23.89
CA ALA A 236 6.05 16.48 -22.88
C ALA A 236 6.55 17.79 -23.49
N GLN A 237 7.45 17.71 -24.49
CA GLN A 237 7.99 18.88 -25.18
C GLN A 237 6.91 19.61 -26.00
N LYS A 238 6.18 18.88 -26.84
CA LYS A 238 5.14 19.42 -27.73
C LYS A 238 4.08 20.22 -26.98
N HIS A 239 3.65 19.71 -25.83
CA HIS A 239 2.61 20.34 -25.02
C HIS A 239 3.14 21.23 -23.88
N SER A 240 4.46 21.45 -23.82
CA SER A 240 5.14 22.24 -22.79
C SER A 240 4.77 21.80 -21.37
N LEU A 241 4.71 20.49 -21.15
CA LEU A 241 4.30 19.94 -19.86
C LEU A 241 5.38 20.19 -18.80
N PRO A 242 5.00 20.60 -17.58
CA PRO A 242 5.95 20.81 -16.50
C PRO A 242 6.45 19.45 -15.98
N ILE A 243 7.57 19.00 -16.50
CA ILE A 243 8.26 17.77 -16.06
C ILE A 243 9.45 18.12 -15.16
N ALA A 244 9.56 17.43 -14.02
CA ALA A 244 10.77 17.52 -13.19
C ALA A 244 11.93 16.80 -13.90
N LYS A 245 13.19 17.17 -13.62
CA LYS A 245 14.33 16.40 -14.15
C LYS A 245 14.33 14.96 -13.63
N LYS A 246 13.94 14.79 -12.36
CA LYS A 246 13.90 13.52 -11.64
C LYS A 246 12.60 13.40 -10.85
N ASP A 247 12.02 12.22 -10.85
CA ASP A 247 10.77 11.91 -10.18
C ASP A 247 10.92 10.63 -9.34
N ARG A 248 10.55 10.68 -8.06
CA ARG A 248 10.41 9.45 -7.26
C ARG A 248 9.02 8.86 -7.46
N LYS A 249 8.90 7.73 -8.15
CA LYS A 249 7.61 7.06 -8.43
C LYS A 249 7.57 5.64 -7.90
N LEU A 250 6.43 5.25 -7.33
CA LEU A 250 6.07 3.85 -7.10
C LEU A 250 5.68 3.21 -8.44
N THR A 251 6.40 2.17 -8.84
CA THR A 251 6.18 1.41 -10.08
C THR A 251 6.42 -0.10 -9.85
N THR A 252 6.28 -0.90 -10.90
CA THR A 252 6.54 -2.34 -10.94
C THR A 252 7.96 -2.61 -11.48
N LEU A 253 8.65 -3.59 -10.89
CA LEU A 253 10.04 -3.94 -11.22
C LEU A 253 10.22 -5.46 -11.29
N LEU A 254 11.15 -5.90 -12.15
CA LEU A 254 11.59 -7.30 -12.27
C LEU A 254 12.83 -7.63 -11.43
N ASP A 255 13.47 -6.65 -10.79
CA ASP A 255 14.55 -6.87 -9.83
C ASP A 255 14.58 -5.71 -8.84
N THR A 256 15.54 -5.73 -7.89
CA THR A 256 15.68 -4.62 -6.95
C THR A 256 16.41 -3.40 -7.54
N ASN A 257 16.57 -3.33 -8.87
CA ASN A 257 17.28 -2.31 -9.62
C ASN A 257 18.71 -2.04 -9.09
N GLY A 258 19.38 -3.09 -8.58
CA GLY A 258 20.68 -2.98 -7.92
C GLY A 258 20.68 -2.24 -6.56
N GLN A 259 19.51 -1.84 -6.07
CA GLN A 259 19.31 -1.13 -4.82
C GLN A 259 18.81 -2.07 -3.74
N PHE A 260 19.16 -1.76 -2.48
CA PHE A 260 18.55 -2.45 -1.34
C PHE A 260 17.09 -2.03 -1.22
N MET A 261 16.21 -3.00 -1.22
CA MET A 261 14.78 -2.79 -1.00
C MET A 261 14.35 -3.53 0.26
N VAL A 262 13.35 -2.96 0.94
CA VAL A 262 12.83 -3.49 2.20
C VAL A 262 11.51 -4.19 1.93
N PHE A 263 11.30 -5.38 2.50
CA PHE A 263 10.10 -6.19 2.34
C PHE A 263 9.72 -6.81 3.68
N ASN A 264 8.42 -6.95 3.95
CA ASN A 264 8.00 -7.88 4.99
C ASN A 264 8.13 -9.35 4.52
N ASN A 265 8.00 -10.28 5.46
CA ASN A 265 8.19 -11.71 5.20
C ASN A 265 7.22 -12.26 4.14
N TYR A 266 5.93 -11.94 4.20
CA TYR A 266 4.93 -12.48 3.26
C TYR A 266 5.19 -12.03 1.84
N TYR A 267 5.54 -10.76 1.66
CA TYR A 267 5.89 -10.23 0.35
C TYR A 267 7.22 -10.82 -0.14
N LEU A 268 8.23 -10.93 0.72
CA LEU A 268 9.50 -11.52 0.30
C LEU A 268 9.37 -13.02 -0.05
N TRP A 269 8.57 -13.79 0.69
CA TRP A 269 8.38 -15.21 0.42
C TRP A 269 7.68 -15.49 -0.90
N ILE A 270 6.65 -14.70 -1.27
CA ILE A 270 6.04 -14.87 -2.60
C ILE A 270 7.02 -14.54 -3.72
N LEU A 271 7.90 -13.52 -3.54
CA LEU A 271 8.94 -13.24 -4.52
C LEU A 271 9.89 -14.43 -4.69
N ILE A 272 10.34 -15.02 -3.58
CA ILE A 272 11.22 -16.20 -3.59
C ILE A 272 10.53 -17.38 -4.28
N ASP A 273 9.25 -17.64 -4.01
CA ASP A 273 8.48 -18.72 -4.63
C ASP A 273 8.28 -18.51 -6.14
N LEU A 274 8.28 -17.25 -6.59
CA LEU A 274 8.30 -16.90 -8.02
C LEU A 274 9.69 -16.96 -8.67
N GLY A 275 10.72 -17.38 -7.92
CA GLY A 275 12.09 -17.55 -8.40
C GLY A 275 13.04 -16.38 -8.09
N PHE A 276 12.69 -15.48 -7.17
CA PHE A 276 13.58 -14.39 -6.76
C PHE A 276 14.80 -14.91 -6.02
N VAL A 277 15.99 -14.55 -6.50
CA VAL A 277 17.27 -14.89 -5.88
C VAL A 277 17.78 -13.69 -5.10
N ILE A 278 17.92 -13.85 -3.78
CA ILE A 278 18.58 -12.87 -2.92
C ILE A 278 20.09 -13.04 -3.06
N ASN A 279 20.79 -11.97 -3.46
CA ASN A 279 22.25 -11.98 -3.60
C ASN A 279 22.97 -11.14 -2.54
N ASP A 280 22.26 -10.28 -1.81
CA ASP A 280 22.85 -9.44 -0.77
C ASP A 280 21.85 -9.21 0.38
N TYR A 281 22.34 -9.32 1.61
CA TYR A 281 21.57 -9.21 2.85
C TYR A 281 22.09 -8.06 3.69
N LYS A 282 21.25 -7.08 4.01
CA LYS A 282 21.67 -5.88 4.74
C LYS A 282 21.17 -5.80 6.16
N ALA A 283 19.88 -6.06 6.39
CA ALA A 283 19.29 -5.96 7.71
C ALA A 283 18.01 -6.78 7.82
N ILE A 284 17.70 -7.21 9.04
CA ILE A 284 16.40 -7.80 9.39
C ILE A 284 15.95 -7.29 10.77
N ALA A 285 14.67 -7.01 10.89
CA ALA A 285 13.97 -6.86 12.16
C ALA A 285 12.93 -7.96 12.28
N VAL A 286 12.99 -8.72 13.37
CA VAL A 286 12.11 -9.86 13.63
C VAL A 286 11.10 -9.51 14.71
N PHE A 287 9.86 -9.95 14.57
CA PHE A 287 8.75 -9.60 15.45
C PHE A 287 8.01 -10.83 15.98
N GLU A 288 7.38 -10.68 17.15
CA GLU A 288 6.40 -11.65 17.64
C GLU A 288 5.14 -11.65 16.76
N LYS A 289 4.51 -12.82 16.58
CA LYS A 289 3.28 -12.97 15.80
C LYS A 289 2.05 -12.68 16.65
N ASN A 290 1.05 -12.01 16.08
CA ASN A 290 -0.28 -11.91 16.67
C ASN A 290 -1.39 -11.87 15.61
N ALA A 291 -2.62 -12.19 16.03
CA ALA A 291 -3.85 -12.13 15.23
C ALA A 291 -4.92 -11.26 15.91
N ALA A 292 -4.50 -10.31 16.75
CA ALA A 292 -5.40 -9.57 17.65
C ALA A 292 -6.41 -8.67 16.92
N TYR A 293 -6.16 -8.37 15.65
CA TYR A 293 -7.03 -7.55 14.81
C TYR A 293 -8.24 -8.30 14.23
N GLU A 294 -8.22 -9.64 14.24
CA GLU A 294 -9.29 -10.46 13.63
C GLU A 294 -10.69 -10.12 14.16
N PRO A 295 -10.93 -10.05 15.49
CA PRO A 295 -12.26 -9.75 16.01
C PRO A 295 -12.74 -8.35 15.61
N PHE A 296 -11.85 -7.36 15.63
CA PHE A 296 -12.18 -6.00 15.22
C PHE A 296 -12.62 -5.93 13.75
N VAL A 297 -11.84 -6.53 12.84
CA VAL A 297 -12.16 -6.52 11.41
C VAL A 297 -13.48 -7.23 11.13
N ARG A 298 -13.69 -8.42 11.70
CA ARG A 298 -14.95 -9.17 11.54
C ARG A 298 -16.15 -8.39 12.04
N THR A 299 -16.07 -7.82 13.24
CA THR A 299 -17.18 -7.06 13.83
C THR A 299 -17.53 -5.84 12.99
N ILE A 300 -16.55 -5.01 12.60
CA ILE A 300 -16.83 -3.80 11.83
C ILE A 300 -17.34 -4.11 10.42
N LEU A 301 -16.84 -5.17 9.76
CA LEU A 301 -17.36 -5.60 8.46
C LEU A 301 -18.79 -6.14 8.56
N ASN A 302 -19.11 -6.93 9.58
CA ASN A 302 -20.48 -7.40 9.81
C ASN A 302 -21.45 -6.25 10.05
N LEU A 303 -21.08 -5.27 10.90
CA LEU A 303 -21.87 -4.07 11.12
C LEU A 303 -22.06 -3.26 9.83
N ARG A 304 -21.03 -3.19 8.97
CA ARG A 304 -21.13 -2.56 7.65
C ARG A 304 -22.12 -3.28 6.75
N ILE A 305 -22.09 -4.61 6.70
CA ILE A 305 -23.01 -5.42 5.87
C ILE A 305 -24.45 -5.25 6.36
N GLN A 306 -24.68 -5.35 7.66
CA GLN A 306 -26.00 -5.11 8.27
C GLN A 306 -26.53 -3.71 7.93
N ALA A 307 -25.68 -2.69 7.99
CA ALA A 307 -26.06 -1.33 7.60
C ALA A 307 -26.40 -1.21 6.11
N ILE A 308 -25.70 -1.93 5.22
CA ILE A 308 -26.02 -1.96 3.78
C ILE A 308 -27.37 -2.62 3.55
N LEU A 309 -27.63 -3.76 4.19
CA LEU A 309 -28.91 -4.48 4.09
C LEU A 309 -30.08 -3.63 4.60
N ALA A 310 -29.86 -2.83 5.65
CA ALA A 310 -30.85 -1.90 6.18
C ALA A 310 -30.97 -0.58 5.38
N GLY A 311 -30.24 -0.41 4.27
CA GLY A 311 -30.22 0.85 3.51
C GLY A 311 -29.66 2.05 4.30
N SER A 312 -28.91 1.80 5.37
CA SER A 312 -28.44 2.82 6.31
C SER A 312 -27.16 3.51 5.84
N THR A 313 -27.10 4.83 6.03
CA THR A 313 -25.90 5.63 5.77
C THR A 313 -24.72 5.27 6.69
N LYS A 314 -24.98 4.57 7.82
CA LYS A 314 -23.95 4.04 8.73
C LYS A 314 -22.95 3.12 8.02
N GLY A 315 -23.33 2.47 6.91
CA GLY A 315 -22.40 1.65 6.12
C GLY A 315 -21.17 2.43 5.63
N LYS A 316 -21.32 3.73 5.33
CA LYS A 316 -20.19 4.61 4.97
C LYS A 316 -19.29 4.89 6.17
N PHE A 317 -19.87 5.07 7.36
CA PHE A 317 -19.14 5.30 8.60
C PHE A 317 -18.31 4.08 9.01
N TYR A 318 -18.89 2.87 8.95
CA TYR A 318 -18.14 1.64 9.22
C TYR A 318 -17.00 1.42 8.21
N LYS A 319 -17.21 1.74 6.92
CA LYS A 319 -16.13 1.74 5.91
C LYS A 319 -15.01 2.72 6.30
N LEU A 320 -15.34 3.89 6.83
CA LEU A 320 -14.35 4.85 7.30
C LEU A 320 -13.57 4.34 8.51
N ILE A 321 -14.25 3.85 9.55
CA ILE A 321 -13.62 3.31 10.77
C ILE A 321 -12.56 2.27 10.40
N ILE A 322 -12.94 1.30 9.58
CA ILE A 322 -12.06 0.18 9.29
C ILE A 322 -10.86 0.60 8.44
N ASN A 323 -11.07 1.47 7.44
CA ASN A 323 -9.99 1.94 6.56
C ASN A 323 -9.07 2.97 7.24
N ALA A 324 -9.56 3.70 8.25
CA ALA A 324 -8.76 4.68 8.99
C ALA A 324 -7.88 4.04 10.07
N SER A 325 -8.20 2.82 10.50
CA SER A 325 -7.56 2.15 11.63
C SER A 325 -6.03 2.03 11.53
N TYR A 326 -5.50 1.69 10.36
CA TYR A 326 -4.06 1.49 10.16
C TYR A 326 -3.33 2.75 9.68
N GLY A 327 -4.03 3.71 9.06
CA GLY A 327 -3.39 4.88 8.45
C GLY A 327 -2.66 5.73 9.50
N TYR A 328 -3.24 5.82 10.70
CA TYR A 328 -2.65 6.49 11.85
C TYR A 328 -1.31 5.86 12.27
N ASP A 329 -1.15 4.54 12.13
CA ASP A 329 0.08 3.85 12.52
C ASP A 329 1.30 4.27 11.69
N THR A 330 1.06 4.67 10.44
CA THR A 330 2.12 5.09 9.50
C THR A 330 2.51 6.56 9.62
N LEU A 331 1.93 7.31 10.56
CA LEU A 331 2.15 8.74 10.75
C LEU A 331 3.64 9.09 10.81
N ASN A 332 4.09 10.04 9.99
CA ASN A 332 5.47 10.52 10.04
C ASN A 332 5.56 11.86 10.80
N THR A 333 5.75 11.76 12.10
CA THR A 333 5.86 12.89 13.02
C THR A 333 7.12 13.73 12.81
N GLU A 334 8.17 13.21 12.14
CA GLU A 334 9.37 13.99 11.79
C GLU A 334 9.07 15.11 10.79
N LYS A 335 8.01 14.95 10.00
CA LYS A 335 7.57 15.96 9.02
C LYS A 335 6.65 17.00 9.62
N PHE A 336 6.29 16.88 10.89
CA PHE A 336 5.36 17.81 11.53
C PHE A 336 6.11 19.10 11.87
N GLY A 337 5.55 20.24 11.45
CA GLY A 337 5.98 21.56 11.91
C GLY A 337 5.22 21.95 13.17
N LYS A 338 5.86 22.69 14.07
CA LYS A 338 5.18 23.36 15.19
C LYS A 338 4.87 24.78 14.77
N ILE A 339 3.62 25.20 14.87
CA ILE A 339 3.21 26.59 14.66
C ILE A 339 3.20 27.28 16.03
N LYS A 340 3.86 28.43 16.11
CA LYS A 340 3.77 29.35 17.24
C LYS A 340 3.10 30.64 16.79
N MET A 341 2.19 31.17 17.61
CA MET A 341 1.62 32.50 17.41
C MET A 341 2.50 33.47 18.18
N LEU A 342 3.19 34.35 17.47
CA LEU A 342 4.20 35.26 18.02
C LEU A 342 3.86 36.70 17.66
N ASP A 343 4.31 37.65 18.49
CA ASP A 343 4.25 39.07 18.14
C ASP A 343 5.35 39.44 17.13
N LYS A 344 5.43 40.71 16.73
CA LYS A 344 6.42 41.17 15.75
C LYS A 344 7.88 40.96 16.22
N ALA A 345 8.17 41.16 17.51
CA ALA A 345 9.53 41.08 18.04
C ALA A 345 9.99 39.62 18.14
N ASP A 346 9.15 38.75 18.72
CA ASP A 346 9.42 37.32 18.81
C ASP A 346 9.48 36.65 17.45
N THR A 347 8.69 37.14 16.49
CA THR A 347 8.74 36.66 15.09
C THR A 347 10.07 36.96 14.46
N PHE A 348 10.61 38.17 14.66
CA PHE A 348 11.92 38.54 14.14
C PHE A 348 12.99 37.58 14.66
N ILE A 349 13.01 37.30 15.97
CA ILE A 349 13.96 36.35 16.57
C ILE A 349 13.76 34.94 15.99
N ALA A 350 12.52 34.47 15.90
CA ALA A 350 12.22 33.12 15.42
C ALA A 350 12.58 32.91 13.95
N GLN A 351 12.60 33.97 13.12
CA GLN A 351 13.03 33.90 11.72
C GLN A 351 14.53 33.62 11.54
N TYR A 352 15.37 34.03 12.50
CA TYR A 352 16.81 33.71 12.46
C TYR A 352 17.14 32.33 13.03
N HIS A 353 16.17 31.64 13.63
CA HIS A 353 16.41 30.31 14.15
C HIS A 353 16.62 29.31 13.00
N PRO A 354 17.65 28.44 13.01
CA PRO A 354 17.96 27.52 11.89
C PRO A 354 16.83 26.57 11.49
N ASN A 355 15.90 26.30 12.42
CA ASN A 355 14.74 25.46 12.19
C ASN A 355 13.50 26.21 11.67
N HIS A 356 13.61 27.51 11.38
CA HIS A 356 12.52 28.27 10.78
C HIS A 356 12.14 27.64 9.43
N ILE A 357 10.83 27.47 9.20
CA ILE A 357 10.29 26.97 7.92
C ILE A 357 9.62 28.12 7.17
N GLY A 358 8.81 28.91 7.88
CA GLY A 358 8.02 29.96 7.27
C GLY A 358 7.32 30.81 8.31
N THR A 359 7.00 32.04 7.91
CA THR A 359 6.23 32.99 8.72
C THR A 359 5.02 33.44 7.91
N ARG A 360 3.86 33.45 8.56
CA ARG A 360 2.64 34.01 7.99
C ARG A 360 2.10 35.09 8.91
N ARG A 361 1.95 36.30 8.40
CA ARG A 361 1.25 37.37 9.12
C ARG A 361 -0.23 37.00 9.27
N ILE A 362 -0.74 37.10 10.49
CA ILE A 362 -2.15 36.87 10.82
C ILE A 362 -2.81 38.21 11.12
N SER A 363 -2.15 39.13 11.82
CA SER A 363 -2.68 40.47 12.09
C SER A 363 -1.56 41.51 12.12
N ALA A 364 -1.88 42.74 12.53
CA ALA A 364 -0.90 43.81 12.64
C ALA A 364 0.32 43.41 13.49
N ASN A 365 0.10 42.68 14.59
CA ASN A 365 1.13 42.27 15.56
C ASN A 365 1.03 40.78 15.94
N THR A 366 0.50 39.93 15.08
CA THR A 366 0.45 38.48 15.34
C THR A 366 0.84 37.72 14.08
N PHE A 367 1.75 36.76 14.24
CA PHE A 367 2.30 35.96 13.17
C PHE A 367 2.27 34.49 13.55
N ALA A 368 1.88 33.64 12.61
CA ALA A 368 2.04 32.20 12.71
C ALA A 368 3.43 31.84 12.18
N VAL A 369 4.37 31.54 13.08
CA VAL A 369 5.72 31.11 12.74
C VAL A 369 5.79 29.59 12.81
N GLN A 370 6.12 28.97 11.68
CA GLN A 370 6.29 27.53 11.56
C GLN A 370 7.77 27.17 11.77
N ILE A 371 8.02 26.25 12.71
CA ILE A 371 9.36 25.79 13.10
C ILE A 371 9.42 24.28 12.99
N LYS A 372 10.54 23.74 12.47
CA LYS A 372 10.84 22.32 12.49
C LYS A 372 11.28 21.87 13.90
N PRO A 373 10.61 20.90 14.53
CA PRO A 373 11.08 20.33 15.79
C PRO A 373 12.49 19.72 15.65
N LYS A 374 13.31 19.81 16.71
CA LYS A 374 14.64 19.17 16.77
C LYS A 374 14.54 17.66 16.97
N THR A 375 13.50 17.21 17.66
CA THR A 375 13.22 15.81 17.97
C THR A 375 11.82 15.45 17.51
N ALA A 376 11.62 14.18 17.17
CA ALA A 376 10.31 13.62 16.86
C ALA A 376 10.16 12.30 17.61
N THR A 377 8.93 12.02 18.04
CA THR A 377 8.61 10.77 18.74
C THR A 377 7.69 9.93 17.85
N CYS A 378 8.00 8.65 17.70
CA CYS A 378 7.09 7.67 17.14
C CYS A 378 6.29 7.05 18.29
N PHE A 379 5.06 7.50 18.47
CA PHE A 379 4.14 7.00 19.49
C PHE A 379 3.12 6.00 18.93
N THR A 380 3.30 5.57 17.68
CA THR A 380 2.39 4.68 16.95
C THR A 380 3.00 3.30 16.74
N SER A 381 2.18 2.31 16.39
CA SER A 381 2.64 0.97 16.05
C SER A 381 3.06 0.90 14.58
N LEU A 382 4.22 1.49 14.27
CA LEU A 382 4.69 1.62 12.88
C LEU A 382 4.72 0.29 12.11
N GLN A 383 5.09 -0.79 12.80
CA GLN A 383 5.14 -2.15 12.23
C GLN A 383 3.77 -2.64 11.77
N SER A 384 2.68 -2.28 12.46
CA SER A 384 1.32 -2.64 12.06
C SER A 384 0.96 -2.02 10.71
N GLY A 385 1.32 -0.75 10.52
CA GLY A 385 1.14 -0.04 9.25
C GLY A 385 1.97 -0.64 8.11
N VAL A 386 3.24 -0.97 8.36
CA VAL A 386 4.12 -1.61 7.37
C VAL A 386 3.58 -2.97 6.92
N PHE A 387 3.20 -3.84 7.86
CA PHE A 387 2.65 -5.15 7.54
C PHE A 387 1.33 -5.05 6.79
N THR A 388 0.46 -4.08 7.14
CA THR A 388 -0.77 -3.84 6.40
C THR A 388 -0.50 -3.53 4.93
N LEU A 389 0.46 -2.63 4.67
CA LEU A 389 0.78 -2.17 3.31
C LEU A 389 1.45 -3.24 2.45
N ASP A 390 2.30 -4.09 3.02
CA ASP A 390 3.01 -5.14 2.25
C ASP A 390 2.22 -6.45 2.18
N ASN A 391 1.46 -6.83 3.22
CA ASN A 391 0.52 -7.96 3.14
C ASN A 391 -0.53 -7.72 2.04
N ALA A 392 -0.95 -6.47 1.85
CA ALA A 392 -1.84 -6.10 0.77
C ALA A 392 -1.24 -6.39 -0.62
N LYS A 393 0.04 -6.05 -0.83
CA LYS A 393 0.75 -6.36 -2.09
C LYS A 393 0.94 -7.85 -2.28
N TYR A 394 1.30 -8.56 -1.21
CA TYR A 394 1.39 -10.03 -1.21
C TYR A 394 0.06 -10.65 -1.63
N TRP A 395 -1.05 -10.27 -1.00
CA TRP A 395 -2.35 -10.86 -1.29
C TRP A 395 -2.78 -10.66 -2.74
N TYR A 396 -2.54 -9.45 -3.25
CA TYR A 396 -2.77 -9.07 -4.64
C TYR A 396 -1.96 -9.96 -5.61
N LEU A 397 -0.66 -10.14 -5.35
CA LEU A 397 0.23 -10.99 -6.16
C LEU A 397 -0.12 -12.47 -6.03
N ASN A 398 -0.53 -12.92 -4.86
CA ASN A 398 -0.95 -14.30 -4.62
C ASN A 398 -2.19 -14.64 -5.46
N TYR A 399 -3.16 -13.72 -5.56
CA TYR A 399 -4.30 -13.90 -6.45
C TYR A 399 -3.89 -14.00 -7.92
N ILE A 400 -2.99 -13.15 -8.40
CA ILE A 400 -2.56 -13.18 -9.80
C ILE A 400 -1.76 -14.45 -10.12
N TYR A 401 -0.68 -14.69 -9.38
CA TYR A 401 0.31 -15.70 -9.74
C TYR A 401 -0.07 -17.11 -9.29
N ASN A 402 -0.57 -17.24 -8.06
CA ASN A 402 -0.84 -18.56 -7.47
C ASN A 402 -2.27 -19.04 -7.70
N PHE A 403 -3.15 -18.18 -8.22
CA PHE A 403 -4.54 -18.51 -8.49
C PHE A 403 -4.91 -18.26 -9.95
N MET A 404 -4.98 -17.01 -10.40
CA MET A 404 -5.52 -16.63 -11.71
C MET A 404 -4.73 -17.25 -12.88
N TYR A 405 -3.40 -17.26 -12.83
CA TYR A 405 -2.56 -17.83 -13.88
C TYR A 405 -2.63 -19.36 -13.99
N LYS A 406 -3.24 -20.08 -13.04
CA LYS A 406 -3.37 -21.54 -13.09
C LYS A 406 -4.46 -22.03 -14.03
N TRP A 407 -5.48 -21.20 -14.29
CA TRP A 407 -6.69 -21.64 -14.99
C TRP A 407 -7.14 -20.69 -16.10
N LEU A 408 -6.40 -19.60 -16.36
CA LEU A 408 -6.67 -18.67 -17.46
C LEU A 408 -5.70 -18.83 -18.63
N ASP A 409 -6.23 -18.73 -19.85
CA ASP A 409 -5.41 -18.59 -21.05
C ASP A 409 -4.73 -17.21 -21.10
N ARG A 410 -3.43 -17.19 -20.81
CA ARG A 410 -2.60 -15.97 -20.78
C ARG A 410 -2.45 -15.28 -22.13
N LYS A 411 -2.82 -15.92 -23.25
CA LYS A 411 -2.85 -15.27 -24.58
C LYS A 411 -4.16 -14.55 -24.87
N ARG A 412 -5.20 -14.80 -24.06
CA ARG A 412 -6.54 -14.25 -24.28
C ARG A 412 -6.89 -13.11 -23.33
N PHE A 413 -5.92 -12.62 -22.55
CA PHE A 413 -6.10 -11.38 -21.79
C PHE A 413 -4.79 -10.63 -21.63
N HIS A 414 -4.88 -9.33 -21.40
CA HIS A 414 -3.77 -8.54 -20.88
C HIS A 414 -4.24 -7.64 -19.73
N PHE A 415 -3.29 -7.12 -18.96
CA PHE A 415 -3.63 -6.12 -17.95
C PHE A 415 -3.75 -4.75 -18.57
N VAL A 416 -4.77 -4.02 -18.15
CA VAL A 416 -5.04 -2.66 -18.60
C VAL A 416 -4.46 -1.67 -17.60
N LEU A 417 -4.88 -1.79 -16.34
CA LEU A 417 -4.39 -0.98 -15.24
C LEU A 417 -4.60 -1.70 -13.92
N ILE A 418 -3.82 -1.29 -12.93
CA ILE A 418 -3.93 -1.75 -11.56
C ILE A 418 -4.11 -0.54 -10.66
N GLY A 419 -5.16 -0.61 -9.83
CA GLY A 419 -5.41 0.30 -8.73
C GLY A 419 -4.75 -0.17 -7.43
N THR A 420 -5.11 0.49 -6.33
CA THR A 420 -4.66 0.05 -5.00
C THR A 420 -5.28 -1.28 -4.63
N ASP A 421 -6.57 -1.43 -4.91
CA ASP A 421 -7.45 -2.53 -4.57
C ASP A 421 -8.17 -3.10 -5.79
N SER A 422 -7.85 -2.63 -7.00
CA SER A 422 -8.57 -3.05 -8.21
C SER A 422 -7.66 -3.53 -9.34
N ILE A 423 -8.18 -4.46 -10.14
CA ILE A 423 -7.51 -5.06 -11.29
C ILE A 423 -8.41 -4.85 -12.50
N TYR A 424 -7.89 -4.27 -13.58
CA TYR A 424 -8.59 -4.12 -14.85
C TYR A 424 -7.85 -4.90 -15.92
N ILE A 425 -8.57 -5.75 -16.63
CA ILE A 425 -8.05 -6.62 -17.67
C ILE A 425 -8.92 -6.53 -18.91
N ALA A 426 -8.29 -6.57 -20.08
CA ALA A 426 -9.01 -6.73 -21.34
C ALA A 426 -8.98 -8.22 -21.69
N ILE A 427 -10.13 -8.76 -22.08
CA ILE A 427 -10.33 -10.19 -22.30
C ILE A 427 -10.83 -10.40 -23.73
N ALA A 428 -10.19 -11.32 -24.43
CA ALA A 428 -10.68 -11.91 -25.68
C ALA A 428 -11.60 -13.09 -25.35
N GLY A 429 -12.85 -12.79 -25.03
CA GLY A 429 -13.87 -13.78 -24.71
C GLY A 429 -14.54 -14.37 -25.95
N ASP A 430 -15.75 -14.86 -25.77
CA ASP A 430 -16.69 -15.24 -26.82
C ASP A 430 -17.37 -13.97 -27.37
N PRO A 431 -17.22 -13.63 -28.67
CA PRO A 431 -17.81 -12.44 -29.26
C PRO A 431 -19.34 -12.50 -29.39
N VAL A 432 -19.96 -13.69 -29.23
CA VAL A 432 -21.42 -13.85 -29.27
C VAL A 432 -22.05 -13.53 -27.91
N LYS A 433 -21.28 -13.61 -26.82
CA LYS A 433 -21.73 -13.29 -25.47
C LYS A 433 -21.49 -11.81 -25.14
N ASP A 434 -22.26 -11.29 -24.19
CA ASP A 434 -22.06 -9.95 -23.66
C ASP A 434 -20.81 -9.87 -22.74
N CYS A 435 -20.53 -8.67 -22.23
CA CYS A 435 -19.40 -8.42 -21.32
C CYS A 435 -19.53 -9.09 -19.93
N HIS A 436 -20.69 -9.68 -19.58
CA HIS A 436 -20.91 -10.37 -18.30
C HIS A 436 -20.47 -11.83 -18.33
N GLN A 437 -19.91 -12.30 -19.45
CA GLN A 437 -19.24 -13.60 -19.55
C GLN A 437 -18.00 -13.71 -18.66
N GLN A 438 -17.43 -12.58 -18.21
CA GLN A 438 -16.26 -12.52 -17.33
C GLN A 438 -15.10 -13.36 -17.90
N PHE A 439 -14.71 -14.41 -17.18
CA PHE A 439 -13.62 -15.30 -17.54
C PHE A 439 -14.04 -16.54 -18.32
N GLU A 440 -15.34 -16.83 -18.42
CA GLU A 440 -15.87 -18.15 -18.82
C GLU A 440 -15.22 -18.69 -20.10
N ALA A 441 -15.08 -17.84 -21.12
CA ALA A 441 -14.55 -18.21 -22.44
C ALA A 441 -13.03 -18.43 -22.49
N ILE A 442 -12.30 -18.06 -21.43
CA ILE A 442 -10.83 -18.13 -21.37
C ILE A 442 -10.32 -19.05 -20.25
N VAL A 443 -11.22 -19.83 -19.64
CA VAL A 443 -10.88 -20.87 -18.67
C VAL A 443 -10.22 -22.04 -19.39
N THR A 444 -8.97 -22.35 -19.03
CA THR A 444 -8.20 -23.49 -19.56
C THR A 444 -8.31 -24.74 -18.69
N ASP A 445 -8.43 -24.57 -17.37
CA ASP A 445 -8.67 -25.65 -16.41
C ASP A 445 -10.02 -25.43 -15.71
N LYS A 446 -11.07 -26.01 -16.30
CA LYS A 446 -12.43 -25.88 -15.80
C LYS A 446 -12.64 -26.58 -14.45
N GLN A 447 -11.98 -27.72 -14.23
CA GLN A 447 -12.10 -28.45 -12.96
C GLN A 447 -11.54 -27.62 -11.81
N PHE A 448 -10.34 -27.05 -11.97
CA PHE A 448 -9.75 -26.17 -10.98
C PHE A 448 -10.61 -24.91 -10.76
N TYR A 449 -11.06 -24.29 -11.84
CA TYR A 449 -11.91 -23.11 -11.78
C TYR A 449 -13.20 -23.36 -10.99
N ASP A 450 -13.99 -24.37 -11.35
CA ASP A 450 -15.27 -24.66 -10.71
C ASP A 450 -15.11 -25.01 -9.22
N GLN A 451 -13.99 -25.65 -8.84
CA GLN A 451 -13.69 -26.00 -7.45
C GLN A 451 -13.26 -24.80 -6.59
N HIS A 452 -12.52 -23.84 -7.16
CA HIS A 452 -11.81 -22.83 -6.35
C HIS A 452 -12.21 -21.38 -6.61
N VAL A 453 -12.93 -21.05 -7.70
CA VAL A 453 -13.28 -19.67 -8.08
C VAL A 453 -13.96 -18.90 -6.93
N TYR A 454 -14.88 -19.55 -6.23
CA TYR A 454 -15.64 -18.93 -5.15
C TYR A 454 -14.87 -18.78 -3.84
N GLN A 455 -13.61 -19.22 -3.77
CA GLN A 455 -12.73 -18.86 -2.65
C GLN A 455 -12.33 -17.38 -2.73
N TYR A 456 -12.24 -16.83 -3.94
CA TYR A 456 -11.89 -15.44 -4.20
C TYR A 456 -13.08 -14.59 -4.66
N LEU A 457 -13.81 -15.06 -5.66
CA LEU A 457 -14.92 -14.35 -6.30
C LEU A 457 -16.26 -14.60 -5.56
N PRO A 458 -17.27 -13.73 -5.71
CA PRO A 458 -18.57 -13.94 -5.10
C PRO A 458 -19.24 -15.20 -5.67
N ASN A 459 -19.80 -16.03 -4.80
CA ASN A 459 -20.67 -17.13 -5.23
C ASN A 459 -22.06 -16.59 -5.56
N PRO A 460 -22.57 -16.76 -6.81
CA PRO A 460 -23.87 -16.23 -7.22
C PRO A 460 -25.04 -16.84 -6.43
N ASN A 461 -24.84 -18.00 -5.80
CA ASN A 461 -25.85 -18.69 -4.98
C ASN A 461 -25.77 -18.30 -3.49
N LYS A 462 -24.88 -17.38 -3.11
CA LYS A 462 -24.74 -16.90 -1.73
C LYS A 462 -25.10 -15.42 -1.60
N ASP A 463 -25.26 -15.00 -0.36
CA ASP A 463 -25.71 -13.66 -0.02
C ASP A 463 -24.56 -12.61 -0.04
N ILE A 464 -24.90 -11.40 0.41
CA ILE A 464 -23.96 -10.28 0.49
C ILE A 464 -22.76 -10.54 1.41
N TYR A 465 -22.86 -11.46 2.38
CA TYR A 465 -21.73 -11.77 3.26
C TYR A 465 -20.63 -12.51 2.50
N ASP A 466 -21.00 -13.39 1.56
CA ASP A 466 -20.02 -13.99 0.65
C ASP A 466 -19.47 -12.94 -0.34
N TYR A 467 -20.34 -12.10 -0.90
CA TYR A 467 -19.91 -11.04 -1.83
C TYR A 467 -18.93 -10.03 -1.17
N LYS A 468 -19.05 -9.80 0.15
CA LYS A 468 -18.20 -8.90 0.93
C LYS A 468 -17.20 -9.62 1.85
N LYS A 469 -16.90 -10.89 1.58
CA LYS A 469 -15.98 -11.69 2.40
C LYS A 469 -14.59 -11.08 2.50
N ILE A 470 -14.00 -11.23 3.68
CA ILE A 470 -12.60 -10.87 3.95
C ILE A 470 -11.70 -11.64 3.00
N LEU A 471 -10.70 -10.96 2.44
CA LEU A 471 -9.77 -11.52 1.45
C LEU A 471 -10.44 -11.98 0.13
N GLY A 472 -11.69 -11.59 -0.13
CA GLY A 472 -12.37 -11.81 -1.41
C GLY A 472 -12.29 -10.61 -2.35
N PHE A 473 -12.68 -10.83 -3.60
CA PHE A 473 -12.87 -9.81 -4.62
C PHE A 473 -14.37 -9.66 -4.92
N GLY A 474 -14.80 -8.45 -5.24
CA GLY A 474 -16.08 -8.15 -5.85
C GLY A 474 -15.91 -7.72 -7.30
N ILE A 475 -16.96 -7.91 -8.10
CA ILE A 475 -17.01 -7.39 -9.48
C ILE A 475 -17.21 -5.88 -9.40
N GLU A 476 -16.22 -5.11 -9.87
CA GLU A 476 -16.27 -3.65 -9.83
C GLU A 476 -17.04 -3.09 -11.02
N ASN A 477 -16.63 -3.47 -12.25
CA ASN A 477 -17.19 -2.99 -13.51
C ASN A 477 -16.95 -3.98 -14.64
N GLU A 478 -17.84 -3.94 -15.63
CA GLU A 478 -17.81 -4.73 -16.85
C GLU A 478 -18.21 -3.79 -18.00
N GLY A 479 -17.54 -3.89 -19.15
CA GLY A 479 -17.79 -2.95 -20.23
C GLY A 479 -16.98 -3.24 -21.48
N TYR A 480 -17.09 -2.34 -22.47
CA TYR A 480 -16.58 -2.61 -23.82
C TYR A 480 -15.42 -1.70 -24.23
N GLU A 481 -15.19 -0.61 -23.52
CA GLU A 481 -14.14 0.34 -23.86
C GLU A 481 -13.52 0.94 -22.61
N LEU A 482 -12.19 0.96 -22.53
CA LEU A 482 -11.42 1.61 -21.48
C LEU A 482 -10.21 2.35 -22.06
N THR A 483 -10.13 3.64 -21.75
CA THR A 483 -9.00 4.51 -22.09
C THR A 483 -8.30 4.99 -20.82
N SER A 484 -7.00 4.74 -20.69
CA SER A 484 -6.20 5.14 -19.52
C SER A 484 -5.03 6.03 -19.91
N LEU A 485 -5.06 7.28 -19.44
CA LEU A 485 -3.99 8.24 -19.67
C LEU A 485 -2.89 8.15 -18.63
N GLY A 486 -3.14 7.45 -17.51
CA GLY A 486 -2.17 7.28 -16.46
C GLY A 486 -2.78 6.81 -15.14
N PRO A 487 -1.95 6.64 -14.10
CA PRO A 487 -2.42 6.19 -12.79
C PRO A 487 -3.54 7.06 -12.23
N LYS A 488 -4.72 6.46 -11.99
CA LYS A 488 -5.94 7.16 -11.52
C LYS A 488 -6.45 8.24 -12.49
N CYS A 489 -6.20 8.06 -13.78
CA CYS A 489 -6.69 8.91 -14.87
C CYS A 489 -7.17 8.00 -16.02
N TYR A 490 -8.45 7.63 -16.01
CA TYR A 490 -9.05 6.76 -17.02
C TYR A 490 -10.56 6.99 -17.18
N SER A 491 -11.08 6.56 -18.32
CA SER A 491 -12.52 6.44 -18.58
C SER A 491 -12.87 5.05 -19.08
N MET A 492 -14.07 4.58 -18.75
CA MET A 492 -14.59 3.27 -19.19
C MET A 492 -16.07 3.38 -19.55
N ILE A 493 -16.49 2.79 -20.67
CA ILE A 493 -17.91 2.61 -21.00
C ILE A 493 -18.39 1.32 -20.35
N VAL A 494 -19.07 1.45 -19.20
CA VAL A 494 -19.56 0.31 -18.42
C VAL A 494 -20.95 -0.09 -18.86
N ASN A 495 -21.24 -1.39 -18.85
CA ASN A 495 -22.59 -1.92 -19.02
C ASN A 495 -23.15 -2.25 -17.64
N LYS A 496 -24.08 -1.45 -17.13
CA LYS A 496 -24.50 -1.53 -15.72
C LYS A 496 -26.00 -1.79 -15.58
N TRP A 497 -26.35 -2.72 -14.70
CA TRP A 497 -27.74 -2.96 -14.32
C TRP A 497 -28.34 -1.75 -13.58
N ILE A 498 -29.45 -1.24 -14.09
CA ILE A 498 -30.21 -0.14 -13.50
C ILE A 498 -31.45 -0.72 -12.83
N LYS A 499 -31.45 -0.75 -11.50
CA LYS A 499 -32.53 -1.38 -10.71
C LYS A 499 -33.89 -0.76 -10.99
N GLU A 500 -33.96 0.56 -11.14
CA GLU A 500 -35.21 1.30 -11.35
C GLU A 500 -35.84 1.00 -12.70
N LYS A 501 -35.02 0.64 -13.71
CA LYS A 501 -35.47 0.38 -15.08
C LYS A 501 -35.48 -1.11 -15.45
N GLN A 502 -34.98 -1.97 -14.56
CA GLN A 502 -34.79 -3.40 -14.79
C GLN A 502 -34.10 -3.74 -16.12
N GLN A 503 -33.10 -2.94 -16.50
CA GLN A 503 -32.34 -3.14 -17.72
C GLN A 503 -30.88 -2.71 -17.56
N TYR A 504 -30.03 -3.19 -18.46
CA TYR A 504 -28.66 -2.75 -18.59
C TYR A 504 -28.56 -1.44 -19.39
N GLU A 505 -27.71 -0.52 -18.93
CA GLU A 505 -27.42 0.73 -19.65
C GLU A 505 -25.92 0.98 -19.73
N PHE A 506 -25.49 1.52 -20.88
CA PHE A 506 -24.15 2.05 -21.07
C PHE A 506 -23.97 3.36 -20.33
N LYS A 507 -22.97 3.43 -19.45
CA LYS A 507 -22.62 4.67 -18.73
C LYS A 507 -21.11 4.90 -18.73
N PRO A 508 -20.65 6.14 -18.96
CA PRO A 508 -19.24 6.46 -18.78
C PRO A 508 -18.89 6.49 -17.29
N LYS A 509 -17.91 5.67 -16.88
CA LYS A 509 -17.19 5.81 -15.62
C LYS A 509 -15.95 6.66 -15.89
N ILE A 510 -15.82 7.79 -15.19
CA ILE A 510 -14.68 8.70 -15.34
C ILE A 510 -13.94 8.78 -14.01
N THR A 511 -12.64 8.53 -14.05
CA THR A 511 -11.73 8.65 -12.90
C THR A 511 -10.61 9.59 -13.27
N SER A 512 -10.62 10.81 -12.72
CA SER A 512 -9.58 11.81 -12.98
C SER A 512 -9.02 12.36 -11.67
N LYS A 513 -7.73 12.14 -11.41
CA LYS A 513 -7.08 12.63 -10.20
C LYS A 513 -6.77 14.13 -10.30
N GLY A 514 -7.19 14.90 -9.29
CA GLY A 514 -6.86 16.33 -9.18
C GLY A 514 -7.73 17.27 -10.01
N ILE A 515 -8.87 16.76 -10.50
CA ILE A 515 -9.84 17.52 -11.28
C ILE A 515 -11.17 17.56 -10.52
N SER A 516 -11.78 18.75 -10.45
CA SER A 516 -13.12 18.93 -9.90
C SER A 516 -14.18 18.28 -10.79
N LYS A 517 -15.23 17.72 -10.18
CA LYS A 517 -16.42 17.23 -10.90
C LYS A 517 -17.17 18.32 -11.67
N SER A 518 -16.98 19.59 -11.32
CA SER A 518 -17.57 20.72 -12.05
C SER A 518 -16.97 20.90 -13.44
N GLN A 519 -15.77 20.34 -13.68
CA GLN A 519 -15.16 20.32 -15.01
C GLN A 519 -15.90 19.28 -15.85
N GLN A 520 -16.52 19.71 -16.96
CA GLN A 520 -17.25 18.84 -17.88
C GLN A 520 -16.26 17.99 -18.69
N ILE A 521 -15.84 16.87 -18.10
CA ILE A 521 -15.01 15.86 -18.74
C ILE A 521 -15.89 14.71 -19.19
N SER A 522 -15.72 14.29 -20.45
CA SER A 522 -16.39 13.16 -21.09
C SER A 522 -15.41 12.02 -21.38
N HIS A 523 -15.94 10.86 -21.73
CA HIS A 523 -15.13 9.74 -22.25
C HIS A 523 -14.38 10.11 -23.53
N SER A 524 -15.01 10.88 -24.43
CA SER A 524 -14.38 11.30 -25.69
C SER A 524 -13.16 12.19 -25.49
N ASP A 525 -13.08 12.96 -24.39
CA ASP A 525 -11.87 13.73 -24.07
C ASP A 525 -10.65 12.83 -23.85
N TYR A 526 -10.83 11.68 -23.17
CA TYR A 526 -9.76 10.71 -22.93
C TYR A 526 -9.29 10.08 -24.23
N VAL A 527 -10.23 9.65 -25.07
CA VAL A 527 -9.93 9.08 -26.40
C VAL A 527 -9.19 10.10 -27.26
N ASN A 528 -9.64 11.36 -27.27
CA ASN A 528 -8.99 12.41 -28.06
C ASN A 528 -7.55 12.68 -27.59
N VAL A 529 -7.26 12.60 -26.28
CA VAL A 529 -5.88 12.80 -25.79
C VAL A 529 -4.93 11.76 -26.38
N ILE A 530 -5.37 10.50 -26.54
CA ILE A 530 -4.54 9.46 -27.17
C ILE A 530 -4.53 9.63 -28.70
N ASN A 531 -5.71 9.71 -29.33
CA ASN A 531 -5.84 9.54 -30.77
C ASN A 531 -5.61 10.82 -31.57
N LYS A 532 -5.78 11.98 -30.96
CA LYS A 532 -5.57 13.30 -31.58
C LYS A 532 -4.38 14.05 -31.01
N ASP A 533 -3.71 13.47 -30.00
CA ASP A 533 -2.56 14.09 -29.35
C ASP A 533 -2.87 15.52 -28.88
N ILE A 534 -3.95 15.67 -28.12
CA ILE A 534 -4.37 16.94 -27.53
C ILE A 534 -4.30 16.90 -26.01
N VAL A 535 -4.16 18.07 -25.40
CA VAL A 535 -4.28 18.27 -23.96
C VAL A 535 -5.58 18.98 -23.64
N LYS A 536 -6.28 18.53 -22.59
CA LYS A 536 -7.45 19.25 -22.06
C LYS A 536 -7.00 20.05 -20.85
N LYS A 537 -7.30 21.35 -20.85
CA LYS A 537 -7.10 22.21 -19.68
C LYS A 537 -8.38 22.32 -18.87
N GLY A 538 -8.25 22.67 -17.60
CA GLY A 538 -9.37 22.89 -16.69
C GLY A 538 -9.03 23.91 -15.63
N ILE A 539 -10.07 24.44 -14.99
CA ILE A 539 -9.95 25.47 -13.96
C ILE A 539 -9.99 24.83 -12.58
N ASN A 540 -8.94 25.02 -11.80
CA ASN A 540 -8.90 24.62 -10.40
C ASN A 540 -9.02 25.87 -9.51
N GLY A 541 -10.09 25.93 -8.73
CA GLY A 541 -10.27 26.92 -7.68
C GLY A 541 -9.56 26.50 -6.40
N THR A 542 -8.84 27.42 -5.76
CA THR A 542 -8.27 27.21 -4.43
C THR A 542 -8.55 28.42 -3.55
N LEU A 543 -8.88 28.18 -2.29
CA LEU A 543 -9.02 29.25 -1.32
C LEU A 543 -7.64 29.62 -0.78
N LYS A 544 -7.30 30.90 -0.88
CA LYS A 544 -6.12 31.49 -0.25
C LYS A 544 -6.58 32.54 0.73
N MET A 545 -5.90 32.65 1.85
CA MET A 545 -6.16 33.71 2.81
C MET A 545 -4.96 34.66 2.84
N TYR A 546 -5.20 35.93 2.54
CA TYR A 546 -4.21 37.01 2.49
C TYR A 546 -4.76 38.17 3.31
N ASP A 547 -4.00 38.65 4.30
CA ASP A 547 -4.43 39.68 5.26
C ASP A 547 -5.85 39.46 5.84
N ASN A 548 -6.11 38.25 6.36
CA ASN A 548 -7.41 37.80 6.88
C ASN A 548 -8.57 37.80 5.89
N VAL A 549 -8.35 38.17 4.63
CA VAL A 549 -9.34 38.04 3.57
C VAL A 549 -9.17 36.68 2.93
N MET A 550 -10.23 35.87 2.94
CA MET A 550 -10.29 34.64 2.18
C MET A 550 -10.69 34.95 0.75
N SER A 551 -9.75 34.77 -0.18
CA SER A 551 -9.95 34.96 -1.61
C SER A 551 -9.97 33.60 -2.32
N SER A 552 -10.82 33.46 -3.32
CA SER A 552 -10.75 32.34 -4.27
C SER A 552 -9.81 32.69 -5.41
N ILE A 553 -8.82 31.85 -5.67
CA ILE A 553 -7.94 31.97 -6.83
C ILE A 553 -8.28 30.84 -7.79
N GLN A 554 -8.53 31.20 -9.05
CA GLN A 554 -8.69 30.25 -10.13
C GLN A 554 -7.37 30.13 -10.88
N VAL A 555 -6.92 28.90 -11.08
CA VAL A 555 -5.70 28.59 -11.84
C VAL A 555 -6.05 27.61 -12.94
N GLU A 556 -5.73 27.96 -14.18
CA GLU A 556 -5.79 27.02 -15.29
C GLU A 556 -4.68 25.98 -15.13
N LYS A 557 -5.04 24.69 -15.21
CA LYS A 557 -4.10 23.57 -15.15
C LYS A 557 -4.43 22.56 -16.24
N TYR A 558 -3.45 21.75 -16.61
CA TYR A 558 -3.70 20.56 -17.41
C TYR A 558 -4.65 19.63 -16.65
N ALA A 559 -5.83 19.43 -17.21
CA ALA A 559 -6.84 18.51 -16.69
C ALA A 559 -6.50 17.10 -17.18
N LEU A 560 -6.35 16.91 -18.48
CA LEU A 560 -5.96 15.64 -19.10
C LEU A 560 -4.74 15.86 -20.00
N ALA A 561 -3.74 15.00 -19.83
CA ALA A 561 -2.56 14.92 -20.68
C ALA A 561 -2.15 13.44 -20.82
N GLY A 562 -1.58 13.07 -21.96
CA GLY A 562 -1.17 11.69 -22.26
C GLY A 562 0.18 11.27 -21.65
N PHE A 563 0.81 12.14 -20.86
CA PHE A 563 2.15 11.92 -20.32
C PHE A 563 2.14 11.00 -19.09
N ILE A 564 2.93 9.92 -19.16
CA ILE A 564 3.25 9.07 -18.02
C ILE A 564 4.74 8.75 -18.03
N ASN A 565 5.33 8.68 -16.84
CA ASN A 565 6.74 8.30 -16.65
C ASN A 565 6.90 7.21 -15.59
N LYS A 566 5.88 6.35 -15.44
CA LYS A 566 5.95 5.17 -14.56
C LYS A 566 6.34 3.90 -15.31
N SER A 567 6.33 3.97 -16.63
CA SER A 567 6.56 2.90 -17.58
C SER A 567 7.04 3.53 -18.88
N ILE A 568 7.61 2.71 -19.76
CA ILE A 568 7.97 3.10 -21.13
C ILE A 568 6.73 2.85 -21.99
N VAL A 569 6.24 3.89 -22.66
CA VAL A 569 5.03 3.79 -23.48
C VAL A 569 5.41 3.63 -24.93
N LEU A 570 4.93 2.55 -25.54
CA LEU A 570 5.12 2.24 -26.95
C LEU A 570 4.01 2.87 -27.80
N ARG A 571 4.26 3.03 -29.10
CA ARG A 571 3.30 3.65 -30.04
C ARG A 571 1.97 2.87 -30.11
N ILE A 572 2.02 1.55 -29.93
CA ILE A 572 0.84 0.66 -29.80
C ILE A 572 0.16 0.73 -28.42
N GLN A 573 0.42 1.77 -27.61
CA GLN A 573 -0.28 2.02 -26.34
C GLN A 573 0.03 1.06 -25.20
N CYS A 574 0.90 0.07 -25.43
CA CYS A 574 1.48 -0.76 -24.38
C CYS A 574 2.41 0.05 -23.46
N CYS A 575 2.28 -0.17 -22.16
CA CYS A 575 3.08 0.45 -21.11
C CYS A 575 4.01 -0.59 -20.48
N CYS A 576 5.26 -0.63 -20.96
CA CYS A 576 6.25 -1.59 -20.51
C CYS A 576 6.90 -1.18 -19.18
N PRO A 577 7.18 -2.12 -18.28
CA PRO A 577 7.88 -1.82 -17.03
C PRO A 577 9.35 -1.43 -17.29
N TYR A 578 9.93 -0.65 -16.37
CA TYR A 578 11.35 -0.36 -16.41
C TYR A 578 12.17 -1.62 -16.12
N PHE A 579 13.19 -1.84 -16.95
CA PHE A 579 14.12 -2.94 -16.81
C PHE A 579 15.52 -2.37 -16.55
N LYS A 580 16.13 -2.79 -15.43
CA LYS A 580 17.53 -2.49 -15.16
C LYS A 580 18.42 -2.93 -16.32
N GLY A 581 19.27 -2.02 -16.78
CA GLY A 581 20.24 -2.29 -17.85
C GLY A 581 19.66 -2.13 -19.26
N LEU A 582 18.37 -1.85 -19.39
CA LEU A 582 17.74 -1.47 -20.65
C LEU A 582 17.45 0.03 -20.68
N THR A 583 17.47 0.57 -21.89
CA THR A 583 17.02 1.91 -22.24
C THR A 583 15.75 1.82 -23.08
N ALA A 584 15.09 2.93 -23.34
CA ALA A 584 13.85 2.93 -24.11
C ALA A 584 13.99 2.38 -25.54
N THR A 585 15.18 2.41 -26.12
CA THR A 585 15.45 1.85 -27.46
C THR A 585 15.50 0.32 -27.48
N ASP A 586 15.63 -0.32 -26.31
CA ASP A 586 15.64 -1.77 -26.16
C ASP A 586 14.23 -2.37 -26.09
N TYR A 587 13.19 -1.52 -26.16
CA TYR A 587 11.80 -1.91 -26.20
C TYR A 587 11.29 -1.79 -27.63
N GLN A 588 10.90 -2.91 -28.21
CA GLN A 588 10.55 -3.01 -29.62
C GLN A 588 9.10 -3.43 -29.79
N ILE A 589 8.48 -2.92 -30.84
CA ILE A 589 7.19 -3.39 -31.32
C ILE A 589 7.50 -4.39 -32.42
N LYS A 590 6.91 -5.59 -32.32
CA LYS A 590 7.00 -6.57 -33.40
C LYS A 590 5.77 -6.41 -34.29
N ASP A 591 5.99 -5.91 -35.49
CA ASP A 591 4.95 -5.78 -36.50
C ASP A 591 4.43 -7.18 -36.87
N GLN A 592 3.11 -7.30 -37.03
CA GLN A 592 2.52 -8.49 -37.66
C GLN A 592 2.90 -8.45 -39.14
N GLN A 593 3.74 -9.39 -39.59
CA GLN A 593 4.03 -9.60 -41.01
C GLN A 593 2.81 -10.13 -41.74
#